data_AF-E0UDX7-F1
#
_entry.id   AF-E0UDX7-F1
#
_cell.length_a   1.000
_cell.length_b   1.000
_cell.length_c   1.000
_cell.angle_alpha   90.00
_cell.angle_beta   90.00
_cell.angle_gamma   90.00
#
_symmetry.space_group_name_H-M   'P 1'
#
loop_
_entity.id
_entity.type
_entity.pdbx_description
1 polymer ?
#
loop_
_entity_poly.entity_id
_entity_poly.type
_entity_poly.pdbx_seq_one_letter_code
_entity_poly.pdbx_strand_id
1 'polypeptide(L)' 'MRTPIQVSKWQRTEQLILLLPIQVILYVSLWALILWLVFFSTYPAVHDATHSLRHHLAGVSCH' A
#
# COMPACT_ATOMS: atom_id res chain seq x y z
N MET A 1 -27.22 15.77 -32.82
CA MET A 1 -27.20 15.95 -31.35
C MET A 1 -26.49 14.75 -30.74
N ARG A 2 -25.31 14.94 -30.12
CA ARG A 2 -24.67 13.87 -29.32
C ARG A 2 -25.27 13.92 -27.92
N THR A 3 -26.00 12.89 -27.54
CA THR A 3 -26.44 12.71 -26.15
C THR A 3 -25.22 12.43 -25.26
N PRO A 4 -25.08 13.10 -24.10
CA PRO A 4 -24.02 12.77 -23.17
C PRO A 4 -24.28 11.37 -22.63
N ILE A 5 -23.32 10.47 -22.85
CA ILE A 5 -23.34 9.12 -22.27
C ILE A 5 -23.36 9.30 -20.74
N GLN A 6 -24.49 8.98 -20.11
CA GLN A 6 -24.63 8.94 -18.66
C GLN A 6 -23.86 7.72 -18.15
N VAL A 7 -22.57 7.89 -17.91
CA VAL A 7 -21.72 6.85 -17.32
C VAL A 7 -22.13 6.69 -15.85
N SER A 8 -22.43 5.46 -15.42
CA SER A 8 -22.78 5.22 -14.03
C SER A 8 -21.60 5.57 -13.12
N LYS A 9 -21.86 6.03 -11.89
CA LYS A 9 -20.80 6.34 -10.92
C LYS A 9 -19.86 5.13 -10.72
N TRP A 10 -20.42 3.93 -10.78
CA TRP A 10 -19.67 2.67 -10.68
C TRP A 10 -18.72 2.45 -11.86
N GLN A 11 -19.20 2.62 -13.10
CA GLN A 11 -18.37 2.51 -14.31
C GLN A 11 -17.23 3.53 -14.32
N ARG A 12 -17.47 4.74 -13.80
CA ARG A 12 -16.43 5.76 -13.68
C ARG A 12 -15.35 5.39 -12.66
N THR A 13 -15.76 4.80 -11.52
CA THR A 13 -14.83 4.28 -10.51
C THR A 13 -14.02 3.10 -11.04
N GLU A 14 -14.65 2.17 -11.75
CA GLU A 14 -13.96 1.07 -12.42
C GLU A 14 -12.94 1.58 -13.42
N GLN A 15 -13.31 2.53 -14.28
CA GLN A 15 -12.38 3.14 -15.23
C GLN A 15 -11.18 3.76 -14.52
N LEU A 16 -11.40 4.49 -13.42
CA LEU A 16 -10.35 5.08 -12.60
C LEU A 16 -9.41 4.02 -11.98
N ILE A 17 -9.96 2.99 -11.35
CA ILE A 17 -9.16 1.92 -10.72
C ILE A 17 -8.41 1.08 -11.76
N LEU A 18 -8.96 0.95 -12.96
CA LEU A 18 -8.33 0.25 -14.08
C LEU A 18 -7.22 1.07 -14.76
N LEU A 19 -7.04 2.36 -14.41
CA LEU A 19 -5.86 3.07 -14.87
C LEU A 19 -4.61 2.46 -14.24
N LEU A 20 -3.70 2.03 -15.10
CA LEU A 20 -2.37 1.56 -14.75
C LEU A 20 -1.67 2.40 -13.66
N PRO A 21 -1.62 3.75 -13.72
CA PRO A 21 -0.98 4.53 -12.67
C PRO A 21 -1.63 4.36 -11.29
N ILE A 22 -2.96 4.25 -11.23
CA ILE A 22 -3.69 4.04 -9.98
C ILE A 22 -3.41 2.63 -9.44
N GLN A 23 -3.37 1.62 -10.31
CA GLN A 23 -3.00 0.26 -9.91
C GLN A 23 -1.57 0.19 -9.35
N VAL A 24 -0.62 0.87 -9.98
CA VAL A 24 0.77 0.94 -9.51
C VAL A 24 0.84 1.63 -8.15
N ILE A 25 0.17 2.77 -7.98
CA ILE A 25 0.12 3.47 -6.69
C ILE A 25 -0.47 2.56 -5.61
N LEU A 26 -1.61 1.92 -5.86
CA LEU A 26 -2.24 1.00 -4.90
C LEU A 26 -1.31 -0.15 -4.53
N TYR A 27 -0.64 -0.74 -5.51
CA TYR A 27 0.30 -1.84 -5.30
C TYR A 27 1.49 -1.40 -4.44
N VAL A 28 2.12 -0.28 -4.77
CA VAL A 28 3.25 0.27 -4.01
C VAL A 28 2.83 0.67 -2.59
N SER A 29 1.67 1.32 -2.43
CA SER A 29 1.13 1.67 -1.12
C SER A 29 0.85 0.45 -0.26
N LEU A 30 0.31 -0.63 -0.84
CA LEU A 30 0.08 -1.89 -0.14
C LEU A 30 1.39 -2.50 0.35
N TRP A 31 2.42 -2.55 -0.50
CA TRP A 31 3.73 -3.05 -0.10
C TRP A 31 4.38 -2.20 0.97
N ALA A 32 4.29 -0.87 0.86
CA ALA A 32 4.79 0.04 1.88
C ALA A 32 4.10 -0.21 3.23
N LEU A 33 2.79 -0.44 3.24
CA LEU A 33 2.03 -0.77 4.45
C LEU A 33 2.45 -2.12 5.05
N ILE A 34 2.63 -3.16 4.23
CA ILE A 34 3.10 -4.47 4.68
C ILE A 34 4.48 -4.36 5.31
N LEU A 35 5.41 -3.69 4.63
CA LEU A 35 6.77 -3.48 5.13
C LEU A 35 6.75 -2.69 6.43
N TRP A 36 5.96 -1.62 6.50
CA TRP A 36 5.78 -0.84 7.72
C TRP A 36 5.27 -1.71 8.87
N LEU A 37 4.25 -2.54 8.63
CA LEU A 37 3.69 -3.41 9.66
C LEU A 37 4.70 -4.43 10.18
N VAL A 38 5.51 -5.02 9.29
CA VAL A 38 6.58 -5.96 9.65
C VAL A 38 7.67 -5.26 10.45
N PHE A 39 8.20 -4.15 9.93
CA PHE A 39 9.30 -3.42 10.55
C PHE A 39 8.94 -2.70 11.84
N PHE A 40 7.67 -2.36 12.06
CA PHE A 40 7.20 -1.69 13.28
C PHE A 40 6.34 -2.61 14.18
N SER A 41 6.27 -3.90 13.88
CA SER A 41 5.51 -4.85 14.70
C SER A 41 6.03 -4.89 16.14
N THR A 42 5.10 -4.93 17.09
CA THR A 42 5.35 -5.20 18.52
C THR A 42 5.13 -6.67 18.89
N TYR A 43 4.69 -7.50 17.94
CA TYR A 43 4.51 -8.93 18.17
C TYR A 43 5.88 -9.62 18.20
N PRO A 44 6.27 -10.30 19.30
CA PRO A 44 7.65 -10.76 19.52
C PRO A 44 8.21 -11.62 18.38
N ALA A 45 7.44 -12.58 17.85
CA ALA A 45 7.93 -13.46 16.80
C ALA A 45 8.30 -12.69 15.51
N VAL A 46 7.56 -11.64 15.14
CA VAL A 46 7.85 -10.80 13.97
C VAL A 46 8.96 -9.80 14.28
N HIS A 47 8.94 -9.23 15.49
CA HIS A 47 9.98 -8.33 15.97
C HIS A 47 11.35 -9.00 15.93
N ASP A 48 11.47 -10.18 16.54
CA ASP A 48 12.72 -10.92 16.69
C ASP A 48 13.25 -11.41 15.35
N ALA A 49 12.36 -11.89 14.47
CA ALA A 49 12.72 -12.30 13.11
C ALA A 49 13.34 -11.17 12.28
N THR A 50 12.98 -9.91 12.57
CA THR A 50 13.48 -8.74 11.84
C THR A 50 14.43 -7.87 12.68
N HIS A 51 14.77 -8.28 13.91
CA HIS A 51 15.46 -7.44 14.88
C HIS A 51 16.81 -6.93 14.39
N SER A 52 17.64 -7.83 13.85
CA SER A 52 18.94 -7.45 13.28
C SER A 52 18.77 -6.47 12.11
N LEU A 53 17.79 -6.69 11.25
CA LEU A 53 17.54 -5.82 10.10
C LEU A 53 17.07 -4.43 10.56
N ARG A 54 16.20 -4.36 11.58
CA ARG A 54 15.72 -3.10 12.18
C ARG A 54 16.87 -2.25 12.71
N HIS A 55 17.88 -2.84 13.34
CA HIS A 55 19.09 -2.13 13.81
C HIS A 55 19.91 -1.49 12.69
N HIS A 56 19.84 -2.03 11.47
CA HIS A 56 20.54 -1.47 10.31
C HIS A 56 19.71 -0.46 9.52
N LEU A 57 18.41 -0.34 9.80
CA LEU A 57 17.51 0.59 9.12
C LEU A 57 17.30 1.87 9.95
N ALA A 58 17.86 2.97 9.45
CA ALA A 58 17.65 4.28 10.03
C ALA A 58 16.15 4.62 10.11
N GLY A 59 15.70 5.08 11.28
CA GLY A 59 14.30 5.49 11.51
C GLY A 59 13.37 4.35 11.94
N VAL A 60 13.83 3.10 12.02
CA VAL A 60 13.06 2.02 12.64
C VAL A 60 13.45 1.92 14.11
N SER A 61 12.60 2.44 14.98
CA SER A 61 12.82 2.34 16.43
C SER A 61 12.79 0.88 16.87
N CYS A 62 13.84 0.49 17.60
CA CYS A 62 13.88 -0.68 18.47
C CYS A 62 14.29 -0.20 19.88
N HIS A 63 14.18 -1.11 20.87
CA HIS A 63 14.35 -0.83 22.30
C HIS A 63 15.52 0.09 22.66
#